data_AF-A0A2W0HI00-F1
#
_entry.id   AF-A0A2W0HI00-F1
#
_cell.length_a   1.000
_cell.length_b   1.000
_cell.length_c   1.000
_cell.angle_alpha   90.00
_cell.angle_beta   90.00
_cell.angle_gamma   90.00
#
_symmetry.space_group_name_H-M   'P 1'
#
loop_
_entity.id
_entity.type
_entity.pdbx_description
1 polymer ?
#
loop_
_entity_poly.entity_id
_entity_poly.type
_entity_poly.pdbx_seq_one_letter_code
_entity_poly.pdbx_strand_id
1 'polypeptide(L)'
;MALPRFIVSTAVGAFLLFAGVLVYHFVLEGSGAVLVLITLAAIYVANRAGKSLWCGLASFIAFYVAAILYTAITGGGDGVQSLVEVLIYQGLSVIAATAFIAFATKDKEEA
;
A
#
# COMPACT_ATOMS: atom_id res chain seq x y z
N MET A 1 -1.48 20.33 19.09
CA MET A 1 -0.25 19.92 18.36
C MET A 1 -0.68 19.39 17.01
N ALA A 2 -0.35 20.06 15.91
CA ALA A 2 -0.66 19.55 14.58
C ALA A 2 0.27 18.37 14.29
N LEU A 3 -0.29 17.18 14.05
CA LEU A 3 0.49 16.01 13.65
C LEU A 3 1.26 16.32 12.35
N PRO A 4 2.53 15.93 12.23
CA PRO A 4 3.29 16.08 11.00
C PRO A 4 2.53 15.46 9.83
N ARG A 5 2.33 16.21 8.74
CA ARG A 5 1.61 15.75 7.53
C ARG A 5 2.12 14.41 7.00
N PHE A 6 3.42 14.16 7.17
CA PHE A 6 4.05 12.88 6.85
C PHE A 6 3.42 11.70 7.62
N ILE A 7 3.21 11.84 8.93
CA ILE A 7 2.62 10.78 9.77
C ILE A 7 1.17 10.52 9.37
N VAL A 8 0.40 11.59 9.16
CA VAL A 8 -1.01 11.49 8.73
C VAL A 8 -1.11 10.81 7.38
N SER A 9 -0.26 11.20 6.43
CA SER A 9 -0.21 10.59 5.11
C SER A 9 0.14 9.11 5.15
N THR A 10 1.14 8.74 5.95
CA THR A 10 1.59 7.35 6.10
C THR A 10 0.51 6.49 6.75
N ALA A 11 -0.17 7.03 7.77
CA ALA A 11 -1.28 6.35 8.44
C ALA A 11 -2.49 6.15 7.51
N VAL A 12 -2.85 7.17 6.72
CA VAL A 12 -3.95 7.08 5.75
C VAL A 12 -3.62 6.06 4.65
N GLY A 13 -2.39 6.06 4.13
CA GLY A 13 -1.96 5.08 3.14
C GLY A 13 -1.99 3.66 3.68
N ALA A 14 -1.46 3.42 4.88
CA ALA A 14 -1.47 2.11 5.51
C ALA A 14 -2.89 1.61 5.79
N PHE A 15 -3.78 2.51 6.24
CA PHE A 15 -5.19 2.19 6.47
C PHE A 15 -5.91 1.81 5.17
N LEU A 16 -5.69 2.55 4.08
CA LEU A 16 -6.27 2.25 2.78
C LEU A 16 -5.76 0.92 2.20
N LEU A 17 -4.48 0.61 2.38
CA LEU A 17 -3.92 -0.69 2.00
C LEU A 17 -4.58 -1.83 2.79
N PHE A 18 -4.77 -1.66 4.09
CA PHE A 18 -5.45 -2.63 4.94
C PHE A 18 -6.91 -2.83 4.56
N ALA A 19 -7.65 -1.74 4.35
CA ALA A 19 -9.02 -1.80 3.84
C ALA A 19 -9.08 -2.52 2.47
N GLY A 20 -8.12 -2.23 1.59
CA GLY A 20 -8.02 -2.90 0.29
C GLY A 20 -7.78 -4.40 0.38
N VAL A 21 -6.93 -4.84 1.31
CA VAL A 21 -6.72 -6.28 1.59
C VAL A 21 -7.98 -6.94 2.13
N LEU A 22 -8.68 -6.29 3.06
CA LEU A 22 -9.94 -6.83 3.58
C LEU A 22 -11.00 -6.95 2.48
N VAL A 23 -11.18 -5.90 1.66
CA VAL A 23 -12.12 -5.94 0.54
C VAL A 23 -11.76 -7.03 -0.46
N TYR A 24 -10.46 -7.19 -0.77
CA TYR A 24 -10.01 -8.28 -1.62
C TYR A 24 -10.37 -9.65 -1.03
N HIS A 25 -10.08 -9.86 0.26
CA HIS A 25 -10.23 -11.16 0.91
C HIS A 25 -11.70 -11.52 1.18
N PHE A 26 -12.57 -10.56 1.47
CA PHE A 26 -13.97 -10.81 1.83
C PHE A 26 -14.95 -10.68 0.65
N VAL A 27 -14.60 -9.95 -0.40
CA VAL A 27 -15.57 -9.58 -1.47
C VAL A 27 -15.10 -10.04 -2.86
N LEU A 28 -13.80 -10.04 -3.13
CA LEU A 28 -13.26 -10.14 -4.50
C LEU A 28 -12.32 -11.34 -4.68
N GLU A 29 -12.38 -12.33 -3.78
CA GLU A 29 -11.51 -13.50 -3.76
C GLU A 29 -11.26 -14.03 -5.18
N GLY A 30 -10.01 -13.89 -5.66
CA GLY A 30 -9.59 -14.32 -7.00
C GLY A 30 -9.31 -13.22 -8.03
N SER A 31 -9.57 -11.94 -7.77
CA SER A 31 -9.31 -10.85 -8.73
C SER A 31 -8.07 -10.02 -8.41
N GLY A 32 -6.88 -10.57 -8.68
CA GLY A 32 -5.60 -9.89 -8.41
C GLY A 32 -5.44 -8.52 -9.08
N ALA A 33 -6.12 -8.29 -10.21
CA ALA A 33 -6.12 -6.99 -10.90
C ALA A 33 -6.80 -5.88 -10.07
N VAL A 34 -7.86 -6.21 -9.32
CA VAL A 34 -8.57 -5.21 -8.49
C VAL A 34 -7.74 -4.85 -7.26
N LEU A 35 -7.03 -5.82 -6.68
CA LEU A 35 -6.08 -5.58 -5.59
C LEU A 35 -4.99 -4.59 -6.02
N VAL A 36 -4.44 -4.76 -7.23
CA VAL A 36 -3.45 -3.85 -7.82
C VAL A 36 -4.02 -2.44 -7.94
N LEU A 37 -5.23 -2.28 -8.48
CA LEU A 37 -5.88 -0.97 -8.63
C LEU A 37 -6.12 -0.27 -7.29
N ILE A 38 -6.62 -0.99 -6.28
CA ILE A 38 -6.84 -0.43 -4.93
C ILE A 38 -5.51 0.01 -4.31
N THR A 39 -4.46 -0.77 -4.51
CA THR A 39 -3.11 -0.46 -4.01
C THR A 39 -2.54 0.79 -4.67
N LEU A 40 -2.67 0.91 -6.00
CA LEU A 40 -2.28 2.12 -6.73
C LEU A 40 -3.05 3.35 -6.24
N ALA A 41 -4.36 3.22 -6.00
CA ALA A 41 -5.19 4.29 -5.48
C ALA A 41 -4.76 4.70 -4.06
N ALA A 42 -4.49 3.74 -3.17
CA ALA A 42 -4.03 4.00 -1.81
C ALA A 42 -2.69 4.75 -1.78
N ILE A 43 -1.73 4.33 -2.61
CA ILE A 43 -0.41 4.96 -2.72
C ILE A 43 -0.52 6.36 -3.32
N TYR A 44 -1.35 6.54 -4.35
CA TYR A 44 -1.60 7.85 -4.94
C TYR A 44 -2.20 8.82 -3.92
N VAL A 45 -3.20 8.37 -3.15
CA VAL A 45 -3.83 9.17 -2.10
C VAL A 45 -2.82 9.51 -1.00
N ALA A 46 -2.01 8.54 -0.55
CA ALA A 46 -0.94 8.78 0.41
C ALA A 46 0.06 9.83 -0.11
N ASN A 47 0.62 9.65 -1.30
CA ASN A 47 1.58 10.59 -1.87
C ASN A 47 1.00 12.00 -2.04
N ARG A 48 -0.28 12.10 -2.44
CA ARG A 48 -0.98 13.39 -2.56
C ARG A 48 -1.22 14.06 -1.21
N ALA A 49 -1.54 13.28 -0.17
CA ALA A 49 -1.75 13.79 1.19
C ALA A 49 -0.43 14.25 1.84
N GLY A 50 0.64 13.48 1.66
CA GLY A 50 1.96 13.75 2.22
C GLY A 50 2.81 14.72 1.41
N LYS A 51 2.42 15.03 0.17
CA LYS A 51 3.21 15.81 -0.82
C LYS A 51 4.64 15.27 -1.02
N SER A 52 4.83 13.97 -0.82
CA SER A 52 6.13 13.32 -0.96
C SER A 52 5.95 11.88 -1.42
N LEU A 53 6.73 11.49 -2.42
CA LEU A 53 6.74 10.16 -3.03
C LEU A 53 7.09 9.05 -2.02
N TRP A 54 7.85 9.43 -0.99
CA TRP A 54 8.28 8.54 0.07
C TRP A 54 7.15 8.17 1.04
N CYS A 55 6.05 8.93 1.06
CA CYS A 55 4.93 8.66 1.97
C CYS A 55 4.19 7.38 1.59
N GLY A 56 3.96 7.12 0.30
CA GLY A 56 3.35 5.89 -0.19
C GLY A 56 4.23 4.68 0.07
N LEU A 57 5.54 4.82 -0.13
CA LEU A 57 6.51 3.76 0.20
C LEU A 57 6.53 3.47 1.71
N ALA A 58 6.57 4.53 2.54
CA ALA A 58 6.51 4.40 3.99
C ALA A 58 5.20 3.77 4.47
N SER A 59 4.07 4.10 3.82
CA SER A 59 2.76 3.51 4.08
C SER A 59 2.77 2.00 3.83
N PHE A 60 3.37 1.59 2.70
CA PHE A 60 3.51 0.18 2.36
C PHE A 60 4.42 -0.56 3.34
N ILE A 61 5.58 0.01 3.70
CA ILE A 61 6.48 -0.60 4.70
C ILE A 61 5.76 -0.76 6.04
N ALA A 62 5.05 0.28 6.50
CA ALA A 62 4.28 0.22 7.74
C ALA A 62 3.19 -0.87 7.69
N PHE A 63 2.47 -0.97 6.57
CA PHE A 63 1.48 -2.00 6.35
C PHE A 63 2.09 -3.40 6.32
N TYR A 64 3.19 -3.60 5.60
CA TYR A 64 3.89 -4.87 5.48
C TYR A 64 4.43 -5.37 6.83
N VAL A 65 5.02 -4.47 7.62
CA VAL A 65 5.48 -4.77 8.99
C VAL A 65 4.30 -5.18 9.89
N ALA A 66 3.20 -4.44 9.85
CA ALA A 66 2.00 -4.77 10.60
C ALA A 66 1.42 -6.13 10.20
N ALA A 67 1.42 -6.44 8.91
CA ALA A 67 0.95 -7.72 8.37
C ALA A 67 1.83 -8.90 8.83
N ILE A 68 3.15 -8.76 8.81
CA ILE A 68 4.08 -9.79 9.32
C ILE A 68 3.85 -10.02 10.82
N LEU A 69 3.75 -8.95 11.61
CA LEU A 69 3.47 -9.02 13.04
C LEU A 69 2.16 -9.75 13.32
N TYR A 70 1.09 -9.39 12.60
CA TYR A 70 -0.20 -10.05 12.72
C TYR A 70 -0.09 -11.55 12.41
N THR A 71 0.56 -11.90 11.31
CA THR A 71 0.79 -13.28 10.86
C THR A 71 1.56 -14.11 11.89
N ALA A 72 2.61 -13.51 12.48
CA ALA A 72 3.42 -14.15 13.53
C ALA A 72 2.62 -14.40 14.81
N ILE A 73 1.64 -13.53 15.12
CA ILE A 73 0.76 -13.68 16.28
C ILE A 73 -0.32 -14.74 16.02
N THR A 74 -0.90 -14.79 14.81
CA THR A 74 -2.04 -15.68 14.51
C THR A 74 -1.65 -17.11 14.09
N GLY A 75 -0.36 -17.41 13.95
CA GLY A 75 0.11 -18.80 13.91
C GLY A 75 -0.02 -19.56 12.59
N GLY A 76 0.05 -18.90 11.43
CA GLY A 76 0.43 -19.61 10.19
C GLY A 76 -0.61 -20.55 9.56
N GLY A 77 -1.92 -20.36 9.75
CA GLY A 77 -2.97 -21.13 9.04
C GLY A 77 -3.18 -20.71 7.58
N ASP A 78 -4.15 -21.30 6.86
CA ASP A 78 -4.46 -21.01 5.43
C ASP A 78 -4.60 -19.51 5.10
N GLY A 79 -5.08 -18.70 6.06
CA GLY A 79 -5.14 -17.24 5.92
C GLY A 79 -3.77 -16.57 5.74
N VAL A 80 -2.68 -17.20 6.19
CA VAL A 80 -1.31 -16.69 6.04
C VAL A 80 -0.81 -16.84 4.61
N GLN A 81 -1.14 -17.93 3.93
CA GLN A 81 -0.73 -18.13 2.55
C GLN A 81 -1.43 -17.11 1.62
N SER A 82 -2.74 -16.92 1.80
CA SER A 82 -3.52 -15.89 1.11
C SER A 82 -2.97 -14.48 1.39
N LEU A 83 -2.66 -14.18 2.66
CA LEU A 83 -2.12 -12.89 3.05
C LEU A 83 -0.72 -12.64 2.48
N VAL A 84 0.13 -13.67 2.38
CA VAL A 84 1.44 -13.58 1.70
C VAL A 84 1.28 -13.33 0.20
N GLU A 85 0.39 -14.03 -0.50
CA GLU A 85 0.11 -13.77 -1.92
C GLU A 85 -0.36 -12.33 -2.14
N VAL A 86 -1.30 -11.86 -1.31
CA VAL A 86 -1.77 -10.48 -1.34
C VAL A 86 -0.63 -9.48 -1.13
N LEU A 87 0.25 -9.73 -0.15
CA LEU A 87 1.40 -8.86 0.12
C LEU A 87 2.38 -8.83 -1.07
N ILE A 88 2.59 -9.95 -1.76
CA ILE A 88 3.44 -10.01 -2.97
C ILE A 88 2.83 -9.17 -4.09
N TYR A 89 1.54 -9.31 -4.37
CA TYR A 89 0.85 -8.52 -5.40
C TYR A 89 0.83 -7.03 -5.05
N GLN A 90 0.65 -6.68 -3.77
CA GLN A 90 0.77 -5.30 -3.32
C GLN A 90 2.18 -4.76 -3.47
N GLY A 91 3.21 -5.55 -3.15
CA GLY A 91 4.61 -5.17 -3.34
C GLY A 91 4.96 -4.89 -4.80
N LEU A 92 4.53 -5.75 -5.72
CA LEU A 92 4.67 -5.53 -7.17
C LEU A 92 3.94 -4.26 -7.63
N SER A 93 2.73 -4.02 -7.11
CA SER A 93 1.94 -2.82 -7.41
C SER A 93 2.60 -1.55 -6.92
N VAL A 94 3.24 -1.58 -5.73
CA VAL A 94 3.98 -0.44 -5.18
C VAL A 94 5.19 -0.12 -6.04
N ILE A 95 5.96 -1.14 -6.44
CA ILE A 95 7.11 -0.94 -7.34
C ILE A 95 6.65 -0.30 -8.65
N ALA A 96 5.54 -0.79 -9.23
CA ALA A 96 4.94 -0.22 -10.42
C ALA A 96 4.45 1.22 -10.19
N ALA A 97 3.82 1.52 -9.05
CA ALA A 97 3.36 2.86 -8.69
C ALA A 97 4.52 3.84 -8.52
N THR A 98 5.56 3.44 -7.77
CA THR A 98 6.74 4.26 -7.52
C THR A 98 7.48 4.52 -8.82
N ALA A 99 7.61 3.51 -9.69
CA ALA A 99 8.18 3.68 -11.02
C ALA A 99 7.33 4.64 -11.87
N PHE A 100 6.02 4.43 -11.96
CA PHE A 100 5.10 5.27 -12.73
C PHE A 100 5.12 6.72 -12.27
N ILE A 101 5.08 6.95 -10.96
CA ILE A 101 5.09 8.30 -10.41
C ILE A 101 6.47 8.93 -10.64
N ALA A 102 7.58 8.20 -10.44
CA ALA A 102 8.91 8.71 -10.74
C ALA A 102 9.04 9.15 -12.20
N PHE A 103 8.51 8.36 -13.15
CA PHE A 103 8.44 8.76 -14.56
C PHE A 103 7.56 10.00 -14.76
N ALA A 104 6.36 10.02 -14.18
CA ALA A 104 5.42 11.13 -14.35
C ALA A 104 5.86 12.45 -13.69
N THR A 105 6.73 12.40 -12.67
CA THR A 105 7.31 13.60 -12.04
C THR A 105 8.60 14.06 -12.70
N LYS A 106 9.38 13.17 -13.32
CA LYS A 106 10.63 13.53 -14.01
C LYS A 106 10.35 14.48 -15.19
N ASP A 107 9.23 14.32 -15.87
CA ASP A 107 8.76 15.23 -16.94
C ASP A 107 8.38 16.65 -16.45
N LYS A 108 8.21 16.86 -15.13
CA LYS A 108 7.84 18.18 -14.58
C LYS A 108 9.02 18.99 -14.04
N GLU A 109 10.19 18.39 -13.87
CA GLU A 109 11.41 19.11 -13.49
C GLU A 109 12.24 19.56 -14.70
N GLU A 110 11.99 19.00 -15.88
CA GLU A 110 12.68 19.39 -17.14
C GLU A 110 11.90 20.41 -18.00
N ALA A 111 10.74 20.91 -17.54
CA ALA A 111 9.91 21.92 -18.23
C ALA A 111 9.72 23.18 -17.39
#